data_AF-A0A1J4UNI4-F1
#
_entry.id   AF-A0A1J4UNI4-F1
#
_cell.length_a   1.000
_cell.length_b   1.000
_cell.length_c   1.000
_cell.angle_alpha   90.00
_cell.angle_beta   90.00
_cell.angle_gamma   90.00
#
_symmetry.space_group_name_H-M   'P 1'
#
loop_
_entity.id
_entity.type
_entity.pdbx_description
1 polymer ?
#
loop_
_entity_poly.entity_id
_entity_poly.type
_entity_poly.pdbx_seq_one_letter_code
_entity_poly.pdbx_strand_id
1 'polypeptide(L)'
;MTYLPNSNWTYASVFLTVVLLLPVVMSAVQTTGQFADPGILPDSPFYSLKKTFEVVELLFTPDPVAKAVKHMKFSELRLAEAAEMAKQGRMGHFDSLMADYENELAQAGQQVDETTDSDKKEQVYLTVMNATMNHVQTLETVRAQVPAHAALKIAEAEQRSLNGNLNTLNSLSRINPELAEQVYEEESQLIGWGSDNSGGQGQQQDMGGQDNTPITSSPANQTNQTIPAEGSKFQCPLDFSFIPSEPGPIASLSGFPPEFKSFNTDVEINIEGEKWYVSLKKGTFYYNGREVQGSPDYIISTGSCTANELINDTSSENIARLYDEGRISIKGTTLMARIQLELFKAMVKEKLAEIGTDSG
;
A
#
# COMPACT_ATOMS: atom_id res chain seq x y z
N MET A 1 43.84 61.04 -44.91
CA MET A 1 43.93 61.44 -43.49
C MET A 1 42.52 61.39 -42.91
N THR A 2 42.22 60.37 -42.11
CA THR A 2 41.32 60.40 -40.95
C THR A 2 41.43 59.05 -40.26
N TYR A 3 42.20 59.05 -39.17
CA TYR A 3 42.26 57.97 -38.18
C TYR A 3 40.95 57.95 -37.38
N LEU A 4 40.39 56.77 -37.14
CA LEU A 4 39.44 56.55 -36.04
C LEU A 4 40.01 55.46 -35.11
N PRO A 5 39.90 55.65 -33.77
CA PRO A 5 40.60 54.82 -32.80
C PRO A 5 39.83 53.53 -32.48
N ASN A 6 40.58 52.44 -32.34
CA ASN A 6 40.12 51.18 -31.78
C ASN A 6 39.96 51.33 -30.26
N SER A 7 38.74 51.30 -29.76
CA SER A 7 38.43 50.95 -28.37
C SER A 7 37.36 49.87 -28.41
N ASN A 8 37.61 48.70 -27.81
CA ASN A 8 36.64 47.73 -27.27
C ASN A 8 37.24 46.31 -27.08
N TRP A 9 38.46 46.17 -26.52
CA TRP A 9 39.09 44.85 -26.30
C TRP A 9 39.57 44.61 -24.85
N THR A 10 38.93 45.22 -23.85
CA THR A 10 39.34 45.06 -22.43
C THR A 10 38.20 44.72 -21.47
N TYR A 11 37.17 44.01 -21.92
CA TYR A 11 36.16 43.43 -21.03
C TYR A 11 35.92 41.93 -21.22
N ALA A 12 36.54 41.30 -22.22
CA ALA A 12 36.30 39.89 -22.53
C ALA A 12 37.07 38.88 -21.65
N SER A 13 37.92 39.32 -20.71
CA SER A 13 38.85 38.42 -20.01
C SER A 13 38.73 38.36 -18.49
N VAL A 14 37.68 38.95 -17.89
CA VAL A 14 37.45 38.88 -16.42
C VAL A 14 36.21 38.03 -16.06
N PHE A 15 35.38 37.64 -17.02
CA PHE A 15 34.19 36.82 -16.75
C PHE A 15 34.42 35.30 -16.81
N LEU A 16 35.63 34.82 -17.13
CA LEU A 16 35.90 33.38 -17.33
C LEU A 16 36.50 32.66 -16.11
N THR A 17 36.79 33.34 -15.00
CA THR A 17 37.49 32.73 -13.84
C THR A 17 36.67 32.60 -12.56
N VAL A 18 35.40 33.02 -12.52
CA VAL A 18 34.55 32.93 -11.31
C VAL A 18 33.57 31.73 -11.34
N VAL A 19 33.54 30.95 -12.42
CA VAL A 19 32.58 29.84 -12.60
C VAL A 19 33.10 28.49 -12.08
N LEU A 20 34.36 28.39 -11.60
CA LEU A 20 35.02 27.08 -11.35
C LEU A 20 35.30 26.74 -9.88
N LEU A 21 34.56 27.35 -8.93
CA LEU A 21 34.65 27.05 -7.49
C LEU A 21 33.26 27.01 -6.82
N LEU A 22 32.26 26.42 -7.50
CA LEU A 22 31.04 25.99 -6.81
C LEU A 22 31.30 24.59 -6.26
N PRO A 23 31.49 24.40 -4.93
CA PRO A 23 31.45 23.06 -4.37
C PRO A 23 30.10 22.46 -4.72
N VAL A 24 30.11 21.29 -5.36
CA VAL A 24 28.94 20.43 -5.50
C VAL A 24 28.57 20.00 -4.10
N VAL A 25 27.73 20.79 -3.45
CA VAL A 25 27.07 20.39 -2.21
C VAL A 25 26.06 19.33 -2.61
N MET A 26 26.51 18.07 -2.65
CA MET A 26 25.62 16.92 -2.61
C MET A 26 24.79 17.07 -1.35
N SER A 27 23.57 17.59 -1.51
CA SER A 27 22.59 17.60 -0.43
C SER A 27 22.24 16.14 -0.21
N ALA A 28 22.73 15.56 0.87
CA ALA A 28 22.18 14.33 1.39
C ALA A 28 20.70 14.61 1.65
N VAL A 29 19.82 14.01 0.84
CA VAL A 29 18.38 14.02 1.09
C VAL A 29 18.21 13.30 2.43
N GLN A 30 18.05 14.07 3.51
CA GLN A 30 17.73 13.52 4.81
C GLN A 30 16.26 13.12 4.77
N THR A 31 16.00 11.87 4.37
CA THR A 31 14.69 11.19 4.51
C THR A 31 14.42 10.83 5.97
N THR A 32 14.47 11.82 6.86
CA THR A 32 14.07 11.63 8.26
C THR A 32 12.65 12.14 8.45
N GLY A 33 11.66 11.43 7.90
CA GLY A 33 10.23 11.48 8.28
C GLY A 33 9.63 12.85 8.64
N GLN A 34 10.16 13.94 8.09
CA GLN A 34 9.79 15.29 8.44
C GLN A 34 8.77 15.74 7.42
N PHE A 35 7.57 16.05 7.93
CA PHE A 35 6.49 16.61 7.14
C PHE A 35 6.99 17.76 6.25
N ALA A 36 6.39 17.89 5.07
CA ALA A 36 6.44 19.15 4.36
C ALA A 36 6.04 20.26 5.34
N ASP A 37 6.76 21.38 5.32
CA ASP A 37 6.39 22.53 6.16
C ASP A 37 4.96 22.97 5.77
N PRO A 38 3.98 22.94 6.70
CA PRO A 38 2.61 23.34 6.38
C PRO A 38 2.52 24.82 5.97
N GLY A 39 3.51 25.64 6.36
CA GLY A 39 3.57 27.07 6.07
C GLY A 39 2.39 27.82 6.68
N ILE A 40 1.68 28.59 5.88
CA ILE A 40 0.49 29.35 6.32
C ILE A 40 -0.68 28.38 6.56
N LEU A 41 -1.12 28.27 7.82
CA LEU A 41 -2.26 27.45 8.25
C LEU A 41 -3.62 28.12 7.97
N PRO A 42 -4.73 27.35 7.94
CA PRO A 42 -6.08 27.86 7.69
C PRO A 42 -6.62 28.91 8.65
N ASP A 43 -6.04 29.03 9.86
CA ASP A 43 -6.45 30.02 10.85
C ASP A 43 -5.74 31.38 10.68
N SER A 44 -4.79 31.46 9.75
CA SER A 44 -4.11 32.70 9.39
C SER A 44 -4.96 33.55 8.44
N PRO A 45 -5.01 34.89 8.63
CA PRO A 45 -5.71 35.79 7.72
C PRO A 45 -5.15 35.79 6.29
N PHE A 46 -3.92 35.28 6.10
CA PHE A 46 -3.28 35.17 4.79
C PHE A 46 -3.52 33.84 4.07
N TYR A 47 -4.28 32.92 4.66
CA TYR A 47 -4.53 31.60 4.06
C TYR A 47 -5.26 31.67 2.72
N SER A 48 -6.28 32.55 2.62
CA SER A 48 -6.99 32.76 1.35
C SER A 48 -6.06 33.27 0.24
N LEU A 49 -5.04 34.05 0.59
CA LEU A 49 -4.02 34.51 -0.34
C LEU A 49 -3.14 33.34 -0.82
N LYS A 50 -2.74 32.43 0.09
CA LYS A 50 -2.04 31.18 -0.26
C LYS A 50 -2.83 30.37 -1.29
N LYS A 51 -4.10 30.03 -1.00
CA LYS A 51 -4.97 29.28 -1.93
C LYS A 51 -5.15 30.00 -3.27
N THR A 52 -5.23 31.33 -3.28
CA THR A 52 -5.33 32.11 -4.54
C THR A 52 -4.06 31.96 -5.38
N PHE A 53 -2.88 32.05 -4.76
CA PHE A 53 -1.62 31.86 -5.48
C PHE A 53 -1.46 30.44 -6.04
N GLU A 54 -1.90 29.42 -5.30
CA GLU A 54 -1.90 28.04 -5.78
C GLU A 54 -2.79 27.85 -7.02
N VAL A 55 -3.99 28.44 -7.03
CA VAL A 55 -4.89 28.41 -8.19
C VAL A 55 -4.27 29.14 -9.38
N VAL A 56 -3.70 30.33 -9.16
CA VAL A 56 -2.98 31.08 -10.21
C VAL A 56 -1.82 30.25 -10.76
N GLU A 57 -1.06 29.61 -9.88
CA GLU A 57 0.05 28.76 -10.25
C GLU A 57 -0.39 27.59 -11.15
N LEU A 58 -1.51 26.92 -10.84
CA LEU A 58 -2.08 25.86 -11.68
C LEU A 58 -2.57 26.38 -13.03
N LEU A 59 -3.23 27.54 -13.06
CA LEU A 59 -3.72 28.16 -14.31
C LEU A 59 -2.58 28.49 -15.28
N PHE A 60 -1.41 28.87 -14.76
CA PHE A 60 -0.22 29.16 -15.56
C PHE A 60 0.69 27.94 -15.79
N THR A 61 0.23 26.73 -15.47
CA THR A 61 0.96 25.48 -15.72
C THR A 61 0.34 24.73 -16.91
N PRO A 62 0.84 24.94 -18.14
CA PRO A 62 0.21 24.37 -19.34
C PRO A 62 0.51 22.88 -19.54
N ASP A 63 1.59 22.37 -18.94
CA ASP A 63 2.00 20.98 -19.09
C ASP A 63 1.26 20.09 -18.09
N PRO A 64 0.61 18.99 -18.53
CA PRO A 64 -0.19 18.15 -17.65
C PRO A 64 0.63 17.37 -16.63
N VAL A 65 1.88 16.98 -16.96
CA VAL A 65 2.79 16.35 -16.00
C VAL A 65 3.13 17.34 -14.90
N ALA A 66 3.54 18.55 -15.28
CA ALA A 66 3.81 19.61 -14.31
C ALA A 66 2.58 19.97 -13.46
N LYS A 67 1.37 19.91 -14.03
CA LYS A 67 0.14 20.17 -13.26
C LYS A 67 -0.18 19.05 -12.29
N ALA A 68 -0.03 17.78 -12.69
CA ALA A 68 -0.17 16.63 -11.79
C ALA A 68 0.81 16.70 -10.62
N VAL A 69 2.08 17.03 -10.88
CA VAL A 69 3.11 17.27 -9.83
C VAL A 69 2.64 18.34 -8.84
N LYS A 70 2.05 19.44 -9.32
CA LYS A 70 1.56 20.52 -8.45
C LYS A 70 0.38 20.09 -7.59
N HIS A 71 -0.59 19.39 -8.17
CA HIS A 71 -1.69 18.81 -7.39
C HIS A 71 -1.17 17.85 -6.31
N MET A 72 -0.20 17.00 -6.62
CA MET A 72 0.43 16.14 -5.61
C MET A 72 1.09 16.94 -4.50
N LYS A 73 1.89 17.96 -4.84
CA LYS A 73 2.50 18.86 -3.85
C LYS A 73 1.45 19.57 -2.99
N PHE A 74 0.34 20.00 -3.58
CA PHE A 74 -0.74 20.63 -2.82
C PHE A 74 -1.42 19.63 -1.88
N SER A 75 -1.60 18.38 -2.31
CA SER A 75 -2.12 17.32 -1.45
C SER A 75 -1.19 17.05 -0.25
N GLU A 76 0.13 17.01 -0.45
CA GLU A 76 1.12 16.93 0.66
C GLU A 76 0.96 18.09 1.63
N LEU A 77 0.81 19.31 1.12
CA LEU A 77 0.57 20.50 1.95
C LEU A 77 -0.73 20.39 2.75
N ARG A 78 -1.81 19.86 2.16
CA ARG A 78 -3.08 19.65 2.90
C ARG A 78 -2.91 18.63 4.02
N LEU A 79 -2.14 17.56 3.80
CA LEU A 79 -1.84 16.58 4.87
C LEU A 79 -1.01 17.22 5.99
N ALA A 80 0.01 18.00 5.65
CA ALA A 80 0.82 18.70 6.64
C ALA A 80 0.00 19.69 7.46
N GLU A 81 -0.86 20.48 6.80
CA GLU A 81 -1.79 21.40 7.47
C GLU A 81 -2.78 20.62 8.35
N ALA A 82 -3.33 19.51 7.86
CA ALA A 82 -4.32 18.72 8.60
C ALA A 82 -3.69 18.14 9.87
N ALA A 83 -2.49 17.58 9.75
CA ALA A 83 -1.70 17.08 10.88
C ALA A 83 -1.50 18.16 11.94
N GLU A 84 -1.10 19.37 11.54
CA GLU A 84 -0.87 20.49 12.45
C GLU A 84 -2.17 20.95 13.12
N MET A 85 -3.26 21.09 12.36
CA MET A 85 -4.57 21.47 12.92
C MET A 85 -5.12 20.42 13.89
N ALA A 86 -4.92 19.14 13.62
CA ALA A 86 -5.30 18.06 14.52
C ALA A 86 -4.48 18.07 15.82
N LYS A 87 -3.17 18.32 15.75
CA LYS A 87 -2.31 18.50 16.95
C LYS A 87 -2.76 19.66 17.82
N GLN A 88 -3.23 20.74 17.21
CA GLN A 88 -3.78 21.91 17.91
C GLN A 88 -5.21 21.70 18.41
N GLY A 89 -5.81 20.53 18.22
CA GLY A 89 -7.20 20.23 18.60
C GLY A 89 -8.26 20.95 17.76
N ARG A 90 -7.89 21.51 16.61
CA ARG A 90 -8.76 22.29 15.72
C ARG A 90 -9.40 21.41 14.66
N MET A 91 -10.22 20.46 15.10
CA MET A 91 -10.84 19.45 14.24
C MET A 91 -11.75 20.02 13.14
N GLY A 92 -12.30 21.22 13.33
CA GLY A 92 -13.12 21.88 12.29
C GLY A 92 -12.37 22.16 10.99
N HIS A 93 -11.06 22.44 11.07
CA HIS A 93 -10.23 22.62 9.87
C HIS A 93 -9.70 21.30 9.32
N PHE A 94 -9.44 20.32 10.20
CA PHE A 94 -8.93 19.00 9.81
C PHE A 94 -9.81 18.34 8.74
N ASP A 95 -11.14 18.31 8.96
CA ASP A 95 -12.06 17.66 8.03
C ASP A 95 -12.07 18.33 6.64
N SER A 96 -12.05 19.66 6.60
CA SER A 96 -11.97 20.40 5.34
C SER A 96 -10.64 20.17 4.62
N LEU A 97 -9.54 20.05 5.35
CA LEU A 97 -8.21 19.80 4.77
C LEU A 97 -8.08 18.39 4.22
N MET A 98 -8.67 17.39 4.88
CA MET A 98 -8.72 16.03 4.36
C MET A 98 -9.57 15.94 3.08
N ALA A 99 -10.67 16.70 3.01
CA ALA A 99 -11.45 16.81 1.78
C ALA A 99 -10.66 17.50 0.65
N ASP A 100 -9.96 18.60 0.96
CA ASP A 100 -9.07 19.26 0.00
C ASP A 100 -7.95 18.32 -0.48
N TYR A 101 -7.35 17.54 0.42
CA TYR A 101 -6.34 16.53 0.10
C TYR A 101 -6.85 15.53 -0.95
N GLU A 102 -8.04 14.96 -0.71
CA GLU A 102 -8.67 14.01 -1.64
C GLU A 102 -8.99 14.65 -2.99
N ASN A 103 -9.44 15.90 -2.96
CA ASN A 103 -9.70 16.66 -4.18
C ASN A 103 -8.41 16.87 -4.99
N GLU A 104 -7.30 17.25 -4.36
CA GLU A 104 -6.02 17.40 -5.05
C GLU A 104 -5.52 16.07 -5.65
N LEU A 105 -5.68 14.94 -4.95
CA LEU A 105 -5.38 13.62 -5.52
C LEU A 105 -6.23 13.31 -6.75
N ALA A 106 -7.54 13.57 -6.67
CA ALA A 106 -8.45 13.34 -7.79
C ALA A 106 -8.10 14.21 -9.00
N GLN A 107 -7.73 15.49 -8.76
CA GLN A 107 -7.29 16.39 -9.83
C GLN A 107 -5.98 15.93 -10.48
N ALA A 108 -5.03 15.43 -9.69
CA ALA A 108 -3.80 14.84 -10.24
C ALA A 108 -4.10 13.62 -11.11
N GLY A 109 -5.04 12.75 -10.69
CA GLY A 109 -5.53 11.63 -11.48
C GLY A 109 -6.21 12.09 -12.78
N GLN A 110 -7.01 13.16 -12.75
CA GLN A 110 -7.64 13.71 -13.95
C GLN A 110 -6.61 14.18 -15.00
N GLN A 111 -5.43 14.68 -14.57
CA GLN A 111 -4.38 15.06 -15.51
C GLN A 111 -3.83 13.87 -16.32
N VAL A 112 -3.88 12.65 -15.77
CA VAL A 112 -3.58 11.42 -16.52
C VAL A 112 -4.56 11.22 -17.67
N ASP A 113 -5.85 11.38 -17.40
CA ASP A 113 -6.92 11.15 -18.36
C ASP A 113 -6.92 12.20 -19.49
N GLU A 114 -6.57 13.43 -19.15
CA GLU A 114 -6.43 14.54 -20.10
C GLU A 114 -5.16 14.45 -20.96
N THR A 115 -4.16 13.67 -20.54
CA THR A 115 -2.90 13.51 -21.26
C THR A 115 -3.06 12.49 -22.40
N THR A 116 -3.01 12.98 -23.64
CA THR A 116 -3.11 12.14 -24.86
C THR A 116 -1.78 11.56 -25.33
N ASP A 117 -0.67 12.18 -24.93
CA ASP A 117 0.69 11.74 -25.27
C ASP A 117 1.09 10.57 -24.36
N SER A 118 1.41 9.41 -24.95
CA SER A 118 1.68 8.18 -24.19
C SER A 118 2.88 8.30 -23.26
N ASP A 119 3.95 8.94 -23.72
CA ASP A 119 5.20 9.08 -22.95
C ASP A 119 4.99 10.04 -21.78
N LYS A 120 4.22 11.12 -21.99
CA LYS A 120 3.82 11.98 -20.88
C LYS A 120 2.88 11.28 -19.92
N LYS A 121 1.92 10.51 -20.43
CA LYS A 121 0.95 9.79 -19.60
C LYS A 121 1.64 8.81 -18.65
N GLU A 122 2.65 8.10 -19.16
CA GLU A 122 3.56 7.28 -18.36
C GLU A 122 4.22 8.09 -17.24
N GLN A 123 4.80 9.25 -17.54
CA GLN A 123 5.41 10.12 -16.53
C GLN A 123 4.40 10.62 -15.48
N VAL A 124 3.16 10.92 -15.89
CA VAL A 124 2.11 11.28 -14.94
C VAL A 124 1.82 10.09 -14.01
N TYR A 125 1.66 8.88 -14.54
CA TYR A 125 1.43 7.69 -13.73
C TYR A 125 2.54 7.48 -12.70
N LEU A 126 3.81 7.52 -13.12
CA LEU A 126 4.95 7.37 -12.22
C LEU A 126 4.97 8.46 -11.13
N THR A 127 4.66 9.70 -11.50
CA THR A 127 4.58 10.82 -10.55
C THR A 127 3.50 10.57 -9.51
N VAL A 128 2.30 10.18 -9.96
CA VAL A 128 1.13 9.92 -9.10
C VAL A 128 1.43 8.75 -8.16
N MET A 129 2.03 7.68 -8.67
CA MET A 129 2.40 6.51 -7.87
C MET A 129 3.41 6.87 -6.77
N ASN A 130 4.52 7.50 -7.14
CA ASN A 130 5.56 7.87 -6.19
C ASN A 130 5.04 8.83 -5.11
N ALA A 131 4.25 9.84 -5.50
CA ALA A 131 3.66 10.77 -4.56
C ALA A 131 2.68 10.07 -3.60
N THR A 132 1.81 9.19 -4.10
CA THR A 132 0.86 8.47 -3.25
C THR A 132 1.53 7.51 -2.28
N MET A 133 2.63 6.85 -2.65
CA MET A 133 3.42 6.07 -1.69
C MET A 133 4.06 6.93 -0.60
N ASN A 134 4.60 8.10 -0.97
CA ASN A 134 5.12 9.05 0.01
C ASN A 134 4.02 9.57 0.95
N HIS A 135 2.80 9.76 0.43
CA HIS A 135 1.64 10.13 1.25
C HIS A 135 1.27 9.04 2.23
N VAL A 136 1.29 7.76 1.85
CA VAL A 136 1.00 6.64 2.77
C VAL A 136 1.96 6.67 3.97
N GLN A 137 3.27 6.79 3.72
CA GLN A 137 4.27 6.90 4.80
C GLN A 137 4.04 8.14 5.68
N THR A 138 3.66 9.25 5.05
CA THR A 138 3.34 10.49 5.76
C THR A 138 2.09 10.29 6.64
N LEU A 139 1.04 9.70 6.09
CA LEU A 139 -0.24 9.43 6.76
C LEU A 139 -0.05 8.50 7.96
N GLU A 140 0.72 7.42 7.83
CA GLU A 140 1.07 6.54 8.96
C GLU A 140 1.72 7.34 10.10
N THR A 141 2.65 8.23 9.76
CA THR A 141 3.34 9.09 10.72
C THR A 141 2.39 10.11 11.37
N VAL A 142 1.48 10.73 10.60
CA VAL A 142 0.44 11.63 11.16
C VAL A 142 -0.49 10.86 12.08
N ARG A 143 -0.93 9.67 11.67
CA ARG A 143 -1.90 8.84 12.39
C ARG A 143 -1.48 8.61 13.83
N ALA A 144 -0.19 8.36 14.05
CA ALA A 144 0.40 8.14 15.38
C ALA A 144 0.42 9.39 16.28
N GLN A 145 0.27 10.59 15.71
CA GLN A 145 0.45 11.87 16.41
C GLN A 145 -0.88 12.60 16.70
N VAL A 146 -1.99 12.12 16.15
CA VAL A 146 -3.29 12.80 16.25
C VAL A 146 -4.26 12.05 17.17
N PRO A 147 -5.31 12.72 17.68
CA PRO A 147 -6.35 12.06 18.47
C PRO A 147 -7.05 10.91 17.70
N ALA A 148 -7.59 9.94 18.43
CA ALA A 148 -8.18 8.71 17.86
C ALA A 148 -9.23 8.97 16.75
N HIS A 149 -10.06 10.00 16.88
CA HIS A 149 -11.04 10.38 15.85
C HIS A 149 -10.36 10.84 14.54
N ALA A 150 -9.29 11.61 14.62
CA ALA A 150 -8.51 12.05 13.45
C ALA A 150 -7.73 10.86 12.84
N ALA A 151 -7.19 10.00 13.69
CA ALA A 151 -6.45 8.81 13.28
C ALA A 151 -7.30 7.88 12.39
N LEU A 152 -8.59 7.73 12.67
CA LEU A 152 -9.50 6.94 11.84
C LEU A 152 -9.59 7.50 10.42
N LYS A 153 -9.82 8.81 10.25
CA LYS A 153 -9.90 9.45 8.93
C LYS A 153 -8.58 9.38 8.16
N ILE A 154 -7.46 9.46 8.86
CA ILE A 154 -6.13 9.28 8.25
C ILE A 154 -5.94 7.85 7.76
N ALA A 155 -6.36 6.84 8.53
CA ALA A 155 -6.31 5.44 8.09
C ALA A 155 -7.17 5.21 6.83
N GLU A 156 -8.33 5.85 6.74
CA GLU A 156 -9.14 5.81 5.52
C GLU A 156 -8.45 6.48 4.32
N ALA A 157 -7.81 7.63 4.53
CA ALA A 157 -7.04 8.33 3.50
C ALA A 157 -5.80 7.53 3.05
N GLU A 158 -5.17 6.82 3.97
CA GLU A 158 -4.06 5.89 3.71
C GLU A 158 -4.52 4.76 2.79
N GLN A 159 -5.66 4.11 3.12
CA GLN A 159 -6.25 3.08 2.27
C GLN A 159 -6.64 3.62 0.89
N ARG A 160 -7.22 4.83 0.82
CA ARG A 160 -7.55 5.48 -0.47
C ARG A 160 -6.30 5.75 -1.30
N SER A 161 -5.20 6.17 -0.68
CA SER A 161 -3.92 6.42 -1.35
C SER A 161 -3.32 5.14 -1.89
N LEU A 162 -3.34 4.05 -1.12
CA LEU A 162 -2.92 2.71 -1.56
C LEU A 162 -3.76 2.22 -2.74
N ASN A 163 -5.07 2.35 -2.66
CA ASN A 163 -5.97 1.97 -3.77
C ASN A 163 -5.71 2.83 -5.02
N GLY A 164 -5.49 4.13 -4.84
CA GLY A 164 -5.14 5.06 -5.91
C GLY A 164 -3.82 4.67 -6.59
N ASN A 165 -2.77 4.41 -5.80
CA ASN A 165 -1.48 3.94 -6.29
C ASN A 165 -1.64 2.64 -7.12
N LEU A 166 -2.36 1.65 -6.59
CA LEU A 166 -2.61 0.38 -7.27
C LEU A 166 -3.39 0.53 -8.57
N ASN A 167 -4.41 1.39 -8.59
CA ASN A 167 -5.16 1.69 -9.81
C ASN A 167 -4.25 2.36 -10.85
N THR A 168 -3.32 3.20 -10.39
CA THR A 168 -2.32 3.87 -11.22
C THR A 168 -1.34 2.86 -11.80
N LEU A 169 -0.83 1.92 -11.00
CA LEU A 169 0.01 0.80 -11.44
C LEU A 169 -0.70 -0.11 -12.45
N ASN A 170 -1.96 -0.45 -12.20
CA ASN A 170 -2.79 -1.24 -13.13
C ASN A 170 -3.05 -0.52 -14.45
N SER A 171 -3.04 0.81 -14.44
CA SER A 171 -3.21 1.61 -15.64
C SER A 171 -1.89 1.77 -16.39
N LEU A 172 -0.78 1.90 -15.65
CA LEU A 172 0.58 1.87 -16.19
C LEU A 172 0.87 0.54 -16.88
N SER A 173 0.50 -0.60 -16.28
CA SER A 173 0.74 -1.93 -16.86
C SER A 173 0.04 -2.16 -18.20
N ARG A 174 -1.04 -1.43 -18.47
CA ARG A 174 -1.74 -1.46 -19.77
C ARG A 174 -1.02 -0.68 -20.86
N ILE A 175 -0.26 0.35 -20.50
CA ILE A 175 0.46 1.19 -21.47
C ILE A 175 1.93 0.76 -21.61
N ASN A 176 2.57 0.38 -20.50
CA ASN A 176 3.96 -0.02 -20.42
C ASN A 176 4.11 -1.13 -19.35
N PRO A 177 3.89 -2.41 -19.72
CA PRO A 177 3.93 -3.53 -18.77
C PRO A 177 5.32 -3.77 -18.18
N GLU A 178 6.38 -3.56 -18.96
CA GLU A 178 7.76 -3.75 -18.52
C GLU A 178 8.12 -2.75 -17.42
N LEU A 179 7.77 -1.48 -17.61
CA LEU A 179 7.99 -0.46 -16.59
C LEU A 179 7.11 -0.70 -15.35
N ALA A 180 5.86 -1.12 -15.52
CA ALA A 180 5.00 -1.45 -14.39
C ALA A 180 5.58 -2.58 -13.53
N GLU A 181 6.18 -3.59 -14.16
CA GLU A 181 6.89 -4.66 -13.45
C GLU A 181 8.12 -4.11 -12.69
N GLN A 182 8.92 -3.24 -13.31
CA GLN A 182 10.06 -2.60 -12.64
C GLN A 182 9.65 -1.78 -11.42
N VAL A 183 8.62 -0.95 -11.54
CA VAL A 183 8.11 -0.14 -10.43
C VAL A 183 7.58 -1.03 -9.32
N TYR A 184 6.87 -2.11 -9.66
CA TYR A 184 6.40 -3.08 -8.67
C TYR A 184 7.55 -3.74 -7.91
N GLU A 185 8.62 -4.16 -8.61
CA GLU A 185 9.81 -4.72 -7.98
C GLU A 185 10.48 -3.71 -7.04
N GLU A 186 10.66 -2.46 -7.48
CA GLU A 186 11.24 -1.39 -6.67
C GLU A 186 10.42 -1.09 -5.40
N GLU A 187 9.10 -0.91 -5.55
CA GLU A 187 8.20 -0.66 -4.42
C GLU A 187 8.18 -1.85 -3.44
N SER A 188 8.20 -3.09 -3.95
CA SER A 188 8.21 -4.29 -3.09
C SER A 188 9.45 -4.38 -2.19
N GLN A 189 10.59 -3.88 -2.67
CA GLN A 189 11.84 -3.80 -1.91
C GLN A 189 11.79 -2.68 -0.87
N LEU A 190 11.27 -1.50 -1.24
CA LEU A 190 11.23 -0.33 -0.38
C LEU A 190 10.36 -0.53 0.87
N ILE A 191 9.19 -1.12 0.70
CA ILE A 191 8.25 -1.29 1.81
C ILE A 191 8.71 -2.48 2.71
N GLY A 192 9.74 -3.22 2.31
CA GLY A 192 10.23 -4.40 3.04
C GLY A 192 9.30 -5.61 2.92
N TRP A 193 8.50 -5.71 1.85
CA TRP A 193 7.51 -6.78 1.68
C TRP A 193 8.13 -8.05 1.06
N GLY A 194 9.41 -7.98 0.67
CA GLY A 194 10.10 -9.07 -0.01
C GLY A 194 11.56 -9.21 0.39
N SER A 195 11.88 -9.46 1.67
CA SER A 195 13.13 -10.16 2.00
C SER A 195 13.23 -10.58 3.47
N ASP A 196 12.39 -11.51 3.92
CA ASP A 196 12.88 -12.46 4.93
C ASP A 196 13.78 -13.48 4.24
N ASN A 197 14.98 -13.02 3.87
CA ASN A 197 16.10 -13.91 3.61
C ASN A 197 16.58 -14.48 4.95
N SER A 198 15.74 -15.33 5.55
CA SER A 198 16.03 -16.22 6.68
C SER A 198 16.90 -17.41 6.27
N GLY A 199 17.62 -17.30 5.15
CA GLY A 199 18.76 -18.14 4.78
C GLY A 199 20.03 -17.80 5.56
N GLY A 200 19.91 -17.50 6.86
CA GLY A 200 21.06 -17.40 7.76
C GLY A 200 21.63 -18.79 7.96
N GLN A 201 22.66 -19.13 7.19
CA GLN A 201 23.53 -20.27 7.47
C GLN A 201 23.99 -20.18 8.92
N GLY A 202 23.59 -21.15 9.75
CA GLY A 202 24.07 -21.29 11.11
C GLY A 202 25.59 -21.43 11.09
N GLN A 203 26.29 -20.35 11.42
CA GLN A 203 27.66 -20.44 11.92
C GLN A 203 27.57 -20.94 13.35
N GLN A 204 27.83 -22.24 13.48
CA GLN A 204 28.05 -22.93 14.74
C GLN A 204 29.30 -22.33 15.40
N GLN A 205 29.10 -21.33 16.27
CA GLN A 205 30.16 -20.85 17.14
C GLN A 205 30.33 -21.85 18.30
N ASP A 206 31.40 -22.62 18.15
CA ASP A 206 32.05 -23.41 19.18
C ASP A 206 32.48 -22.47 20.33
N MET A 207 31.87 -22.62 21.51
CA MET A 207 32.35 -22.04 22.75
C MET A 207 32.74 -23.15 23.72
N GLY A 208 34.01 -23.54 23.64
CA GLY A 208 34.68 -24.36 24.64
C GLY A 208 35.18 -23.55 25.83
N GLY A 209 34.73 -23.94 27.03
CA GLY A 209 35.53 -24.05 28.26
C GLY A 209 35.84 -22.78 29.07
N GLN A 210 35.39 -22.72 30.32
CA GLN A 210 36.22 -23.06 31.49
C GLN A 210 35.49 -22.89 32.85
N ASP A 211 35.98 -23.67 33.80
CA ASP A 211 35.56 -23.94 35.19
C ASP A 211 35.17 -22.76 36.09
N ASN A 212 34.28 -23.02 37.07
CA ASN A 212 34.63 -23.00 38.51
C ASN A 212 33.54 -23.58 39.44
N THR A 213 34.07 -24.31 40.44
CA THR A 213 33.53 -25.20 41.50
C THR A 213 32.55 -24.59 42.58
N PRO A 214 32.24 -25.24 43.74
CA PRO A 214 30.91 -25.80 44.06
C PRO A 214 30.23 -25.18 45.32
N ILE A 215 29.02 -25.65 45.68
CA ILE A 215 28.52 -25.99 47.03
C ILE A 215 26.98 -25.82 47.15
N THR A 216 26.32 -26.98 47.30
CA THR A 216 25.11 -27.36 48.07
C THR A 216 24.02 -26.34 48.46
N SER A 217 22.76 -26.65 48.10
CA SER A 217 21.75 -27.18 49.04
C SER A 217 20.40 -27.51 48.35
N SER A 218 19.89 -28.71 48.66
CA SER A 218 18.52 -29.22 48.43
C SER A 218 17.60 -28.67 49.56
N PRO A 219 16.23 -28.67 49.51
CA PRO A 219 15.41 -29.69 48.84
C PRO A 219 14.07 -29.26 48.17
N ALA A 220 13.63 -30.17 47.29
CA ALA A 220 12.25 -30.60 47.00
C ALA A 220 11.12 -29.55 46.87
N ASN A 221 10.52 -29.46 45.68
CA ASN A 221 9.21 -30.11 45.48
C ASN A 221 8.91 -30.36 44.00
N GLN A 222 8.41 -31.55 43.73
CA GLN A 222 7.99 -32.04 42.43
C GLN A 222 6.61 -31.48 42.08
N THR A 223 6.46 -30.93 40.88
CA THR A 223 5.25 -31.16 40.07
C THR A 223 5.63 -31.11 38.59
N ASN A 224 6.20 -32.21 38.09
CA ASN A 224 6.23 -32.45 36.65
C ASN A 224 4.78 -32.66 36.19
N GLN A 225 4.22 -31.69 35.50
CA GLN A 225 3.09 -31.96 34.61
C GLN A 225 3.65 -32.63 33.37
N THR A 226 3.49 -33.95 33.34
CA THR A 226 3.59 -34.75 32.12
C THR A 226 2.57 -34.21 31.12
N ILE A 227 3.06 -33.62 30.03
CA ILE A 227 2.26 -33.34 28.84
C ILE A 227 1.82 -34.71 28.30
N PRO A 228 0.51 -35.00 28.19
CA PRO A 228 0.07 -36.24 27.58
C PRO A 228 0.45 -36.24 26.10
N ALA A 229 1.40 -37.10 25.75
CA ALA A 229 1.64 -37.55 24.39
C ALA A 229 0.51 -38.51 23.99
N GLU A 230 -0.65 -37.97 23.64
CA GLU A 230 -1.74 -38.72 23.03
C GLU A 230 -2.38 -37.86 21.93
N GLY A 231 -1.98 -38.13 20.68
CA GLY A 231 -2.88 -38.64 19.64
C GLY A 231 -4.20 -37.94 19.34
N SER A 232 -4.48 -36.75 19.84
CA SER A 232 -5.62 -35.96 19.39
C SER A 232 -5.28 -35.39 18.02
N LYS A 233 -5.72 -36.10 16.98
CA LYS A 233 -5.92 -35.48 15.67
C LYS A 233 -6.78 -34.24 15.93
N PHE A 234 -6.21 -33.05 15.82
CA PHE A 234 -6.98 -31.82 15.76
C PHE A 234 -7.95 -32.01 14.60
N GLN A 235 -9.20 -32.33 14.93
CA GLN A 235 -10.28 -32.36 13.97
C GLN A 235 -10.57 -30.90 13.65
N CYS A 236 -10.03 -30.43 12.54
CA CYS A 236 -10.52 -29.25 11.87
C CYS A 236 -11.47 -29.69 10.74
N PRO A 237 -12.69 -30.21 11.01
CA PRO A 237 -13.64 -30.34 9.93
C PRO A 237 -14.06 -28.91 9.60
N LEU A 238 -13.48 -28.33 8.56
CA LEU A 238 -14.32 -27.49 7.71
C LEU A 238 -15.42 -28.44 7.24
N ASP A 239 -16.64 -28.18 7.72
CA ASP A 239 -17.78 -28.93 7.23
C ASP A 239 -18.06 -28.47 5.81
N PHE A 240 -17.45 -29.15 4.85
CA PHE A 240 -17.67 -28.94 3.42
C PHE A 240 -18.99 -29.56 2.96
N SER A 241 -19.91 -29.95 3.85
CA SER A 241 -21.23 -30.47 3.45
C SER A 241 -22.05 -29.46 2.64
N PHE A 242 -21.73 -28.17 2.73
CA PHE A 242 -22.34 -27.12 1.89
C PHE A 242 -21.81 -27.06 0.45
N ILE A 243 -20.79 -27.86 0.13
CA ILE A 243 -20.26 -27.94 -1.23
C ILE A 243 -21.33 -28.55 -2.15
N PRO A 244 -21.75 -27.86 -3.23
CA PRO A 244 -22.65 -28.46 -4.21
C PRO A 244 -21.98 -29.66 -4.87
N SER A 245 -22.72 -30.76 -5.03
CA SER A 245 -22.22 -31.99 -5.65
C SER A 245 -21.91 -31.84 -7.15
N GLU A 246 -22.36 -30.76 -7.78
CA GLU A 246 -22.15 -30.48 -9.20
C GLU A 246 -21.35 -29.17 -9.38
N PRO A 247 -20.33 -29.16 -10.28
CA PRO A 247 -19.61 -27.95 -10.66
C PRO A 247 -20.55 -26.88 -11.23
N GLY A 248 -20.40 -25.63 -10.80
CA GLY A 248 -21.22 -24.55 -11.33
C GLY A 248 -21.10 -23.23 -10.56
N PRO A 249 -21.82 -22.19 -11.03
CA PRO A 249 -21.97 -20.95 -10.28
C PRO A 249 -22.77 -21.23 -9.01
N ILE A 250 -22.18 -20.98 -7.85
CA ILE A 250 -22.84 -21.22 -6.55
C ILE A 250 -23.64 -19.98 -6.13
N ALA A 251 -23.17 -18.80 -6.53
CA ALA A 251 -23.81 -17.54 -6.19
C ALA A 251 -23.53 -16.47 -7.26
N SER A 252 -24.55 -15.68 -7.56
CA SER A 252 -24.38 -14.37 -8.20
C SER A 252 -24.03 -13.36 -7.11
N LEU A 253 -23.02 -12.52 -7.33
CA LEU A 253 -22.62 -11.45 -6.42
C LEU A 253 -23.57 -10.23 -6.50
N SER A 254 -24.83 -10.41 -6.91
CA SER A 254 -25.80 -9.30 -7.04
C SER A 254 -26.13 -8.61 -5.71
N GLY A 255 -25.75 -9.22 -4.57
CA GLY A 255 -25.86 -8.63 -3.22
C GLY A 255 -24.57 -7.99 -2.69
N PHE A 256 -23.46 -8.04 -3.44
CA PHE A 256 -22.19 -7.49 -2.96
C PHE A 256 -22.20 -5.96 -2.94
N PRO A 257 -21.47 -5.34 -2.01
CA PRO A 257 -21.31 -3.89 -1.99
C PRO A 257 -20.81 -3.34 -3.35
N PRO A 258 -21.32 -2.19 -3.84
CA PRO A 258 -21.00 -1.65 -5.16
C PRO A 258 -19.49 -1.48 -5.43
N GLU A 259 -18.71 -1.22 -4.38
CA GLU A 259 -17.26 -1.10 -4.43
C GLU A 259 -16.58 -2.33 -5.04
N PHE A 260 -17.17 -3.52 -4.89
CA PHE A 260 -16.60 -4.77 -5.42
C PHE A 260 -16.53 -4.81 -6.96
N LYS A 261 -17.43 -4.09 -7.65
CA LYS A 261 -17.46 -4.02 -9.13
C LYS A 261 -16.27 -3.27 -9.72
N SER A 262 -15.54 -2.52 -8.89
CA SER A 262 -14.34 -1.80 -9.32
C SER A 262 -13.12 -2.73 -9.43
N PHE A 263 -13.16 -3.90 -8.77
CA PHE A 263 -12.05 -4.86 -8.82
C PHE A 263 -12.11 -5.69 -10.09
N ASN A 264 -11.25 -5.32 -11.04
CA ASN A 264 -11.08 -6.07 -12.28
C ASN A 264 -10.13 -7.27 -12.07
N THR A 265 -10.45 -8.17 -11.14
CA THR A 265 -9.60 -9.30 -10.70
C THR A 265 -10.36 -10.63 -10.66
N ASP A 266 -9.67 -11.73 -11.00
CA ASP A 266 -10.09 -13.11 -10.81
C ASP A 266 -9.15 -13.81 -9.80
N VAL A 267 -9.71 -14.49 -8.80
CA VAL A 267 -8.95 -15.19 -7.74
C VAL A 267 -9.28 -16.69 -7.77
N GLU A 268 -8.26 -17.54 -7.83
CA GLU A 268 -8.37 -18.97 -7.54
C GLU A 268 -8.01 -19.20 -6.07
N ILE A 269 -8.85 -19.92 -5.34
CA ILE A 269 -8.62 -20.35 -3.97
C ILE A 269 -8.55 -21.87 -3.97
N ASN A 270 -7.40 -22.42 -3.63
CA ASN A 270 -7.13 -23.84 -3.55
C ASN A 270 -7.10 -24.27 -2.08
N ILE A 271 -8.11 -25.03 -1.66
CA ILE A 271 -8.20 -25.57 -0.31
C ILE A 271 -8.05 -27.07 -0.39
N GLU A 272 -6.91 -27.60 0.06
CA GLU A 272 -6.60 -29.05 0.00
C GLU A 272 -6.74 -29.71 -1.38
N GLY A 273 -6.49 -28.96 -2.45
CA GLY A 273 -6.63 -29.44 -3.83
C GLY A 273 -7.98 -29.12 -4.47
N GLU A 274 -8.98 -28.74 -3.67
CA GLU A 274 -10.27 -28.26 -4.17
C GLU A 274 -10.15 -26.80 -4.61
N LYS A 275 -10.49 -26.55 -5.87
CA LYS A 275 -10.36 -25.23 -6.49
C LYS A 275 -11.68 -24.48 -6.50
N TRP A 276 -11.63 -23.27 -5.98
CA TRP A 276 -12.70 -22.29 -5.98
C TRP A 276 -12.25 -21.11 -6.82
N TYR A 277 -13.15 -20.55 -7.62
CA TYR A 277 -12.83 -19.38 -8.43
C TYR A 277 -13.79 -18.24 -8.11
N VAL A 278 -13.22 -17.07 -7.84
CA VAL A 278 -13.95 -15.84 -7.60
C VAL A 278 -13.64 -14.89 -8.74
N SER A 279 -14.63 -14.60 -9.59
CA SER A 279 -14.50 -13.55 -10.59
C SER A 279 -15.13 -12.28 -10.06
N LEU A 280 -14.31 -11.35 -9.56
CA LEU A 280 -14.78 -10.03 -9.13
C LEU A 280 -15.16 -9.17 -10.34
N LYS A 281 -14.49 -9.40 -11.48
CA LYS A 281 -14.84 -8.80 -12.79
C LYS A 281 -16.30 -9.03 -13.15
N LYS A 282 -16.77 -10.28 -12.99
CA LYS A 282 -18.11 -10.71 -13.40
C LYS A 282 -19.12 -10.70 -12.27
N GLY A 283 -18.66 -10.55 -11.04
CA GLY A 283 -19.53 -10.71 -9.88
C GLY A 283 -20.04 -12.16 -9.76
N THR A 284 -19.18 -13.17 -9.93
CA THR A 284 -19.59 -14.58 -9.89
C THR A 284 -18.62 -15.44 -9.09
N PHE A 285 -19.17 -16.39 -8.32
CA PHE A 285 -18.41 -17.38 -7.54
C PHE A 285 -18.66 -18.79 -8.10
N TYR A 286 -17.58 -19.50 -8.43
CA TYR A 286 -17.61 -20.83 -9.04
C TYR A 286 -16.92 -21.85 -8.13
N TYR A 287 -17.52 -23.04 -8.01
CA TYR A 287 -16.89 -24.20 -7.38
C TYR A 287 -16.54 -25.26 -8.42
N ASN A 288 -15.29 -25.74 -8.35
CA ASN A 288 -14.78 -26.91 -9.06
C ASN A 288 -15.13 -26.96 -10.56
N GLY A 289 -15.16 -25.80 -11.22
CA GLY A 289 -15.69 -25.64 -12.58
C GLY A 289 -14.80 -24.81 -13.49
N ARG A 290 -14.71 -25.24 -14.76
CA ARG A 290 -14.03 -24.53 -15.85
C ARG A 290 -14.95 -23.43 -16.40
N GLU A 291 -14.98 -22.25 -15.80
CA GLU A 291 -15.50 -21.07 -16.52
C GLU A 291 -14.95 -19.72 -16.08
N VAL A 292 -13.67 -19.67 -15.68
CA VAL A 292 -12.89 -18.47 -15.92
C VAL A 292 -12.10 -18.72 -17.20
N GLN A 293 -12.54 -18.16 -18.33
CA GLN A 293 -11.72 -18.09 -19.53
C GLN A 293 -10.54 -17.16 -19.23
N GLY A 294 -9.42 -17.75 -18.78
CA GLY A 294 -8.21 -17.00 -18.44
C GLY A 294 -7.45 -17.64 -17.28
N SER A 295 -6.18 -17.28 -17.14
CA SER A 295 -5.43 -17.54 -15.91
C SER A 295 -5.98 -16.62 -14.81
N PRO A 296 -6.16 -17.11 -13.57
CA PRO A 296 -6.54 -16.24 -12.46
C PRO A 296 -5.43 -15.21 -12.24
N ASP A 297 -5.82 -14.00 -11.82
CA ASP A 297 -4.87 -12.95 -11.45
C ASP A 297 -4.12 -13.32 -10.15
N TYR A 298 -4.75 -14.15 -9.28
CA TYR A 298 -4.16 -14.65 -8.03
C TYR A 298 -4.53 -16.11 -7.75
N ILE A 299 -3.63 -16.84 -7.10
CA ILE A 299 -3.89 -18.18 -6.56
C ILE A 299 -3.55 -18.18 -5.07
N ILE A 300 -4.56 -18.37 -4.22
CA ILE A 300 -4.40 -18.55 -2.77
C ILE A 300 -4.50 -20.05 -2.50
N SER A 301 -3.45 -20.68 -1.98
CA SER A 301 -3.43 -22.11 -1.63
C SER A 301 -3.30 -22.28 -0.12
N THR A 302 -4.15 -23.11 0.48
CA THR A 302 -4.12 -23.36 1.93
C THR A 302 -4.72 -24.73 2.29
N GLY A 303 -4.49 -25.18 3.53
CA GLY A 303 -5.15 -26.36 4.10
C GLY A 303 -6.51 -26.02 4.73
N SER A 304 -7.33 -27.03 5.00
CA SER A 304 -8.69 -26.82 5.52
C SER A 304 -8.70 -26.15 6.90
N CYS A 305 -7.83 -26.57 7.83
CA CYS A 305 -7.67 -25.91 9.14
C CYS A 305 -7.38 -24.42 8.99
N THR A 306 -6.46 -24.08 8.09
CA THR A 306 -6.01 -22.71 7.89
C THR A 306 -7.06 -21.88 7.15
N ALA A 307 -7.81 -22.47 6.21
CA ALA A 307 -8.98 -21.83 5.63
C ALA A 307 -10.03 -21.52 6.71
N ASN A 308 -10.31 -22.44 7.64
CA ASN A 308 -11.22 -22.16 8.76
C ASN A 308 -10.72 -21.03 9.65
N GLU A 309 -9.42 -21.00 9.92
CA GLU A 309 -8.81 -19.94 10.71
C GLU A 309 -8.91 -18.57 9.99
N LEU A 310 -8.62 -18.52 8.69
CA LEU A 310 -8.83 -17.33 7.85
C LEU A 310 -10.29 -16.89 7.82
N ILE A 311 -11.23 -17.83 7.79
CA ILE A 311 -12.66 -17.55 7.80
C ILE A 311 -13.07 -16.87 9.12
N ASN A 312 -12.55 -17.35 10.25
CA ASN A 312 -12.93 -16.90 11.58
C ASN A 312 -12.15 -15.64 12.03
N ASP A 313 -10.90 -15.52 11.61
CA ASP A 313 -10.05 -14.37 11.85
C ASP A 313 -9.40 -13.92 10.55
N THR A 314 -9.93 -12.83 10.05
CA THR A 314 -9.62 -12.20 8.78
C THR A 314 -8.78 -10.95 8.97
N SER A 315 -8.18 -10.76 10.14
CA SER A 315 -7.29 -9.63 10.41
C SER A 315 -6.04 -9.73 9.54
N SER A 316 -5.54 -8.57 9.10
CA SER A 316 -4.26 -8.45 8.40
C SER A 316 -3.10 -9.12 9.14
N GLU A 317 -3.11 -9.07 10.47
CA GLU A 317 -2.13 -9.68 11.35
C GLU A 317 -2.20 -11.21 11.30
N ASN A 318 -3.40 -11.79 11.35
CA ASN A 318 -3.57 -13.24 11.25
C ASN A 318 -3.14 -13.75 9.88
N ILE A 319 -3.56 -13.04 8.83
CA ILE A 319 -3.18 -13.31 7.44
C ILE A 319 -1.67 -13.32 7.27
N ALA A 320 -0.99 -12.26 7.73
CA ALA A 320 0.46 -12.12 7.62
C ALA A 320 1.14 -13.26 8.36
N ARG A 321 0.71 -13.53 9.61
CA ARG A 321 1.21 -14.66 10.40
C ARG A 321 1.04 -16.01 9.67
N LEU A 322 -0.13 -16.29 9.10
CA LEU A 322 -0.37 -17.54 8.39
C LEU A 322 0.48 -17.67 7.12
N TYR A 323 0.80 -16.55 6.47
CA TYR A 323 1.71 -16.51 5.32
C TYR A 323 3.15 -16.79 5.76
N ASP A 324 3.61 -16.14 6.82
CA ASP A 324 4.96 -16.28 7.37
C ASP A 324 5.19 -17.69 7.94
N GLU A 325 4.15 -18.31 8.52
CA GLU A 325 4.14 -19.71 8.96
C GLU A 325 4.12 -20.72 7.78
N GLY A 326 4.01 -20.24 6.53
CA GLY A 326 3.92 -21.08 5.33
C GLY A 326 2.61 -21.86 5.21
N ARG A 327 1.58 -21.47 5.97
CA ARG A 327 0.26 -22.14 6.02
C ARG A 327 -0.69 -21.65 4.94
N ILE A 328 -0.41 -20.48 4.38
CA ILE A 328 -1.05 -19.99 3.15
C ILE A 328 0.06 -19.67 2.14
N SER A 329 -0.17 -20.00 0.87
CA SER A 329 0.69 -19.62 -0.24
C SER A 329 -0.11 -18.77 -1.20
N ILE A 330 0.43 -17.60 -1.55
CA ILE A 330 -0.22 -16.66 -2.46
C ILE A 330 0.69 -16.53 -3.68
N LYS A 331 0.17 -16.83 -4.86
CA LYS A 331 0.84 -16.62 -6.15
C LYS A 331 0.10 -15.51 -6.91
N GLY A 332 0.84 -14.52 -7.39
CA GLY A 332 0.30 -13.28 -7.99
C GLY A 332 0.95 -12.05 -7.35
N THR A 333 0.49 -10.84 -7.66
CA THR A 333 1.04 -9.61 -7.06
C THR A 333 0.60 -9.46 -5.59
N THR A 334 1.53 -9.62 -4.66
CA THR A 334 1.36 -9.72 -3.20
C THR A 334 0.54 -8.57 -2.57
N LEU A 335 0.65 -7.35 -3.11
CA LEU A 335 -0.06 -6.18 -2.59
C LEU A 335 -1.57 -6.25 -2.81
N MET A 336 -1.99 -6.71 -3.99
CA MET A 336 -3.40 -6.96 -4.28
C MET A 336 -3.92 -8.13 -3.46
N ALA A 337 -3.11 -9.16 -3.22
CA ALA A 337 -3.55 -10.27 -2.38
C ALA A 337 -3.92 -9.83 -0.97
N ARG A 338 -3.21 -8.87 -0.35
CA ARG A 338 -3.60 -8.34 0.98
C ARG A 338 -4.90 -7.53 0.96
N ILE A 339 -5.08 -6.64 -0.02
CA ILE A 339 -6.33 -5.87 -0.18
C ILE A 339 -7.51 -6.78 -0.53
N GLN A 340 -7.27 -7.81 -1.34
CA GLN A 340 -8.26 -8.82 -1.71
C GLN A 340 -8.58 -9.78 -0.58
N LEU A 341 -7.73 -9.90 0.45
CA LEU A 341 -8.00 -10.73 1.62
C LEU A 341 -8.92 -10.03 2.63
N GLU A 342 -8.83 -8.70 2.74
CA GLU A 342 -9.85 -7.87 3.41
C GLU A 342 -11.20 -7.87 2.65
N LEU A 343 -11.19 -8.18 1.35
CA LEU A 343 -12.41 -8.39 0.55
C LEU A 343 -12.94 -9.83 0.71
N PHE A 344 -12.06 -10.83 0.73
CA PHE A 344 -12.37 -12.21 1.07
C PHE A 344 -13.06 -12.32 2.43
N LYS A 345 -12.59 -11.53 3.40
CA LYS A 345 -13.21 -11.35 4.72
C LYS A 345 -14.71 -11.02 4.68
N ALA A 346 -15.09 -10.06 3.85
CA ALA A 346 -16.49 -9.67 3.70
C ALA A 346 -17.29 -10.77 3.02
N MET A 347 -16.75 -11.35 1.93
CA MET A 347 -17.46 -12.37 1.15
C MET A 347 -17.74 -13.65 1.96
N VAL A 348 -16.73 -14.12 2.67
CA VAL A 348 -16.76 -15.38 3.41
C VAL A 348 -17.71 -15.28 4.58
N LYS A 349 -17.62 -14.18 5.34
CA LYS A 349 -18.46 -13.97 6.52
C LYS A 349 -19.94 -13.89 6.15
N GLU A 350 -20.29 -13.17 5.09
CA GLU A 350 -21.67 -13.01 4.63
C GLU A 350 -22.21 -14.31 4.02
N LYS A 351 -21.44 -14.99 3.17
CA LYS A 351 -21.90 -16.21 2.50
C LYS A 351 -21.99 -17.42 3.42
N LEU A 352 -21.07 -17.56 4.38
CA LEU A 352 -21.17 -18.62 5.40
C LEU A 352 -22.35 -18.38 6.36
N ALA A 353 -22.71 -17.12 6.63
CA ALA A 353 -23.91 -16.80 7.40
C ALA A 353 -25.19 -17.21 6.66
N GLU A 354 -25.29 -16.97 5.35
CA GLU A 354 -26.43 -17.40 4.53
C GLU A 354 -26.57 -18.94 4.44
N ILE A 355 -25.45 -19.64 4.25
CA ILE A 355 -25.42 -21.11 4.16
C ILE A 355 -25.78 -21.75 5.50
N GLY A 356 -25.38 -21.14 6.63
CA GLY A 356 -25.70 -21.63 7.97
C GLY A 356 -27.17 -21.47 8.37
N THR A 357 -27.92 -20.55 7.75
CA THR A 357 -29.33 -20.29 8.13
C THR A 357 -30.37 -21.17 7.44
N ASP A 358 -30.05 -21.81 6.31
CA ASP A 358 -30.99 -22.60 5.50
C ASP A 358 -30.95 -24.12 5.76
N SER A 359 -30.19 -24.57 6.77
CA SER A 359 -30.07 -26.00 7.14
C SER A 359 -31.00 -26.44 8.30
N GLY A 360 -32.05 -25.66 8.57
CA GLY A 360 -33.10 -25.93 9.58
C GLY A 360 -34.29 -26.72 9.07
#